data_AF-A0A3M8DA02-F1
#
_entry.id   AF-A0A3M8DA02-F1
#
_cell.length_a   1.000
_cell.length_b   1.000
_cell.length_c   1.000
_cell.angle_alpha   90.00
_cell.angle_beta   90.00
_cell.angle_gamma   90.00
#
_symmetry.space_group_name_H-M   'P 1'
#
loop_
_entity.id
_entity.type
_entity.pdbx_description
1 polymer ?
#
loop_
_entity_poly.entity_id
_entity_poly.type
_entity_poly.pdbx_seq_one_letter_code
_entity_poly.pdbx_strand_id
1 'polypeptide(L)' 'MMHACGHNAHTTIGLGLAKGLMTMKDQLTGCIKIIFQPPEEGACGAKAMVEAGVLDDVDLFFSGHVGCDLPPC' A
#
# COMPACT_ATOMS: atom_id res chain seq x y z
N MET A 1 -1.81 7.08 21.00
CA MET A 1 -1.43 6.98 19.57
C MET A 1 -2.72 6.84 18.78
N MET A 2 -2.92 7.64 17.73
CA MET A 2 -4.15 7.70 16.94
C MET A 2 -3.81 7.51 15.46
N HIS A 3 -4.50 6.60 14.77
CA HIS A 3 -4.38 6.42 13.31
C HIS A 3 -5.42 7.30 12.60
N ALA A 4 -5.23 8.62 12.66
CA ALA A 4 -6.19 9.62 12.17
C ALA A 4 -6.41 9.54 10.65
N CYS A 5 -5.37 9.19 9.91
CA CYS A 5 -5.37 9.08 8.45
C CYS A 5 -5.75 7.67 7.95
N GLY A 6 -6.20 6.78 8.84
CA GLY A 6 -6.71 5.46 8.43
C GLY A 6 -5.64 4.44 8.00
N HIS A 7 -4.35 4.67 8.30
CA HIS A 7 -3.26 3.75 7.93
C HIS A 7 -3.43 2.32 8.48
N ASN A 8 -4.13 2.18 9.61
CA ASN A 8 -4.56 0.88 10.11
C ASN A 8 -5.53 0.18 9.15
N ALA A 9 -6.53 0.90 8.63
CA ALA A 9 -7.46 0.37 7.64
C ALA A 9 -6.74 -0.01 6.33
N HIS A 10 -5.83 0.82 5.82
CA HIS A 10 -5.02 0.48 4.65
C HIS A 10 -4.21 -0.80 4.86
N THR A 11 -3.54 -0.92 6.01
CA THR A 11 -2.74 -2.10 6.34
C THR A 11 -3.63 -3.35 6.43
N THR A 12 -4.81 -3.25 7.07
CA THR A 12 -5.77 -4.35 7.15
C THR A 12 -6.28 -4.76 5.76
N ILE A 13 -6.63 -3.80 4.90
CA ILE A 13 -7.06 -4.08 3.52
C ILE A 13 -5.94 -4.77 2.73
N GLY A 14 -4.70 -4.28 2.84
CA GLY A 14 -3.54 -4.89 2.17
C GLY A 14 -3.30 -6.34 2.59
N LEU A 15 -3.40 -6.64 3.89
CA LEU A 15 -3.30 -8.01 4.40
C LEU A 15 -4.46 -8.90 3.95
N GLY A 16 -5.68 -8.37 3.93
CA GLY A 16 -6.86 -9.07 3.40
C GLY A 16 -6.73 -9.40 1.91
N LEU A 17 -6.25 -8.44 1.12
CA LEU A 17 -5.95 -8.62 -0.29
C LEU A 17 -4.88 -9.69 -0.49
N ALA A 18 -3.77 -9.64 0.25
CA ALA A 18 -2.72 -10.66 0.21
C ALA A 18 -3.30 -12.06 0.45
N LYS A 19 -4.12 -12.21 1.50
CA LYS A 19 -4.76 -13.48 1.83
C LYS A 19 -5.71 -13.96 0.71
N GLY A 20 -6.49 -13.05 0.12
CA GLY A 20 -7.40 -13.36 -0.98
C GLY A 20 -6.68 -13.77 -2.26
N LEU A 21 -5.61 -13.05 -2.64
CA LEU A 21 -4.82 -13.39 -3.83
C LEU A 21 -4.18 -14.78 -3.71
N MET A 22 -3.77 -15.16 -2.50
CA MET A 22 -3.20 -16.48 -2.26
C MET A 22 -4.18 -17.63 -2.50
N THR A 23 -5.50 -17.42 -2.40
CA THR A 23 -6.48 -18.48 -2.70
C THR A 23 -6.66 -18.73 -4.20
N MET A 24 -6.24 -17.78 -5.03
CA MET A 24 -6.33 -17.83 -6.49
C MET A 24 -4.95 -17.81 -7.16
N LYS A 25 -3.87 -18.09 -6.41
CA LYS A 25 -2.49 -17.97 -6.87
C LYS A 25 -2.21 -18.66 -8.21
N ASP A 26 -2.77 -19.85 -8.42
CA ASP A 26 -2.57 -20.64 -9.64
C ASP A 26 -3.27 -20.04 -10.88
N GLN A 27 -4.16 -19.07 -10.69
CA GLN A 27 -4.85 -18.34 -11.76
C GLN A 27 -4.14 -17.01 -12.08
N LEU A 28 -3.15 -16.61 -11.26
CA LEU A 28 -2.43 -15.36 -11.44
C LEU A 28 -1.18 -15.60 -12.29
N THR A 29 -0.89 -14.65 -13.18
CA THR A 29 0.34 -14.63 -13.97
C THR A 29 1.16 -13.40 -13.60
N GLY A 30 2.48 -13.56 -13.51
CA GLY A 30 3.38 -12.50 -13.08
C GLY A 30 3.55 -12.41 -11.55
N CYS A 31 3.90 -11.21 -11.07
CA CYS A 31 4.16 -10.94 -9.66
C CYS A 31 3.30 -9.77 -9.18
N ILE A 32 2.65 -9.94 -8.02
CA ILE A 32 1.94 -8.85 -7.34
C ILE A 32 2.78 -8.47 -6.12
N LYS A 33 3.28 -7.24 -6.08
CA LYS A 33 3.98 -6.67 -4.91
C LYS A 33 3.00 -5.90 -4.05
N ILE A 34 2.84 -6.30 -2.79
CA ILE A 34 2.06 -5.57 -1.79
C ILE A 34 3.03 -4.78 -0.93
N ILE A 35 2.95 -3.45 -1.02
CA ILE A 35 3.91 -2.54 -0.41
C ILE A 35 3.28 -1.88 0.83
N PHE A 36 3.85 -2.16 1.99
CA PHE A 36 3.53 -1.45 3.23
C PHE A 36 4.60 -0.38 3.46
N GLN A 37 4.30 0.88 3.19
CA GLN A 37 5.27 1.98 3.16
C GLN A 37 5.31 2.76 4.49
N PRO A 38 6.45 2.77 5.21
CA PRO A 38 6.71 3.69 6.31
C PRO A 38 7.72 4.80 5.95
N PRO A 39 7.73 5.96 6.63
CA PRO A 39 6.58 6.71 7.17
C PRO A 39 5.96 7.59 6.07
N GLU A 40 4.63 7.56 5.95
CA GLU A 40 3.89 8.39 4.98
C GLU A 40 3.74 9.84 5.47
N GLU A 41 3.35 10.04 6.73
CA GLU A 41 3.05 11.37 7.31
C GLU A 41 4.23 12.37 7.25
N GLY A 42 5.46 11.85 7.19
CA GLY A 42 6.68 12.66 7.04
C GLY A 42 7.07 12.95 5.59
N ALA A 43 6.30 12.47 4.61
CA ALA A 43 6.57 12.52 3.18
C ALA A 43 7.93 11.94 2.74
N CYS A 44 8.59 11.14 3.59
CA CYS A 44 9.92 10.59 3.34
C CYS A 44 9.89 9.14 2.85
N GLY A 45 8.89 8.35 3.24
CA GLY A 45 8.89 6.90 3.03
C GLY A 45 8.84 6.50 1.56
N ALA A 46 7.95 7.13 0.78
CA ALA A 46 7.80 6.81 -0.64
C ALA A 46 9.11 7.00 -1.42
N LYS A 47 9.78 8.16 -1.24
CA LYS A 47 11.05 8.45 -1.89
C LYS A 47 12.13 7.44 -1.52
N ALA A 48 12.27 7.10 -0.24
CA ALA A 48 13.26 6.13 0.23
C ALA A 48 13.04 4.73 -0.37
N MET A 49 11.78 4.31 -0.55
CA MET A 49 11.47 3.02 -1.17
C MET A 49 11.75 2.99 -2.66
N VAL A 50 11.52 4.10 -3.37
CA VAL A 50 11.91 4.24 -4.78
C VAL A 50 13.43 4.20 -4.92
N GLU A 51 14.16 4.93 -4.09
CA GLU A 51 15.64 4.92 -4.10
C GLU A 51 16.23 3.55 -3.74
N ALA A 52 15.49 2.73 -2.99
CA ALA A 52 15.84 1.34 -2.69
C ALA A 52 15.47 0.34 -3.81
N GLY A 53 14.94 0.81 -4.94
CA GLY A 53 14.61 -0.01 -6.10
C GLY A 53 13.35 -0.86 -5.95
N VAL A 54 12.45 -0.55 -5.00
CA VAL A 54 11.24 -1.36 -4.74
C VAL A 54 10.32 -1.46 -5.97
N LEU A 55 10.37 -0.46 -6.85
CA LEU A 55 9.50 -0.33 -8.03
C LEU A 55 10.20 -0.57 -9.38
N ASP A 56 11.49 -0.94 -9.41
CA ASP A 56 12.29 -0.98 -10.64
C ASP A 56 11.78 -1.96 -11.71
N ASP A 57 11.06 -3.00 -11.28
CA ASP A 57 10.46 -4.07 -12.09
C ASP A 57 8.92 -4.05 -12.04
N VAL A 58 8.31 -2.93 -11.62
CA VAL A 58 6.86 -2.77 -11.52
C VAL A 58 6.29 -2.09 -12.76
N ASP A 59 5.44 -2.81 -13.50
CA ASP A 59 4.77 -2.26 -14.69
C ASP A 59 3.60 -1.32 -14.33
N LEU A 60 2.88 -1.61 -13.24
CA LEU A 60 1.68 -0.89 -12.81
C LEU A 60 1.66 -0.73 -11.29
N PHE A 61 1.39 0.49 -10.82
CA PHE A 61 1.29 0.82 -9.40
C PHE A 61 -0.11 1.35 -9.07
N PHE A 62 -0.77 0.72 -8.09
CA PHE A 62 -2.09 1.11 -7.59
C PHE A 62 -2.01 1.53 -6.12
N SER A 63 -2.69 2.62 -5.78
CA SER A 63 -2.82 3.10 -4.40
C SER A 63 -4.22 3.67 -4.17
N GLY A 64 -4.69 3.69 -2.92
CA GLY A 64 -5.95 4.30 -2.55
C GLY A 64 -5.92 4.80 -1.10
N HIS A 65 -6.72 5.84 -0.81
CA HIS A 65 -6.88 6.39 0.53
C HIS A 65 -8.27 6.06 1.08
N VAL A 66 -8.38 5.77 2.39
CA VAL A 66 -9.66 5.49 3.06
C VAL A 66 -10.00 6.77 3.81
N GLY A 67 -11.19 7.31 3.54
CA GLY A 67 -11.59 8.62 4.01
C GLY A 67 -11.32 9.69 2.95
N CYS A 68 -12.42 10.19 2.41
CA CYS A 68 -12.54 11.41 1.63
C CYS A 68 -13.75 12.10 2.30
N ASP A 69 -13.64 13.39 2.65
CA ASP A 69 -14.64 14.23 3.35
C ASP A 69 -14.38 14.54 4.84
N LEU A 70 -13.12 14.71 5.26
CA LEU A 70 -12.85 15.57 6.42
C LEU A 70 -12.51 16.99 5.90
N PRO A 71 -13.16 18.06 6.40
CA PRO A 71 -12.80 19.42 6.03
C PRO A 71 -11.31 19.67 6.31
N PRO A 72 -10.64 20.54 5.54
CA PRO A 72 -9.23 20.85 5.79
C PRO A 72 -9.09 21.32 7.23
N CYS A 73 -8.17 20.68 7.95
CA CYS A 73 -7.71 21.15 9.24
C CYS A 73 -6.99 22.49 9.11
#